data_AF-A0A1H3DVJ2-F1
#
_entry.id   AF-A0A1H3DVJ2-F1
#
_cell.length_a   1.000
_cell.length_b   1.000
_cell.length_c   1.000
_cell.angle_alpha   90.00
_cell.angle_beta   90.00
_cell.angle_gamma   90.00
#
_symmetry.space_group_name_H-M   'P 1'
#
loop_
_entity.id
_entity.type
_entity.pdbx_description
1 polymer ?
#
loop_
_entity_poly.entity_id
_entity_poly.type
_entity_poly.pdbx_seq_one_letter_code
_entity_poly.pdbx_strand_id
1 'polypeptide(L)'
;MRADIVIVGGGPAGLAAAIAAAKENRNLDVLILERDSELGGILNQCIHNGFGLHTFNEELTGPEYADRFEQQLDGLNIRYMLNTMVLNVASGSVTAVNSSEGVFNVECSAIVLCMGCRERPRGALNIPGLRPAGVFTAGTAQRLVNIEGYMPGKEVVILGSGDIGLIMARRMTLEGAKVKAVCELMPYSGGLKRNIVQCLDDFDIPLLLSHTVIDIKGKERVTSVVIAEVDESLKPIPGSEQEIPCDTLLLSCGLIPENELSRACDVKINPATNGPVVNESFETSIPGIFACGNVLHVHDLVDYVSEESARAGRSAARYVASSKPNSGSEIQIKTGNGVRYTVPSFVRVEGLDSDLTIRFRSGNVYKNLYIDVLIDGNQKIHRRKQIITPGEMEQVILKKDDLSDCTGEILVQITEG
;
A
#
# COMPACT_ATOMS: atom_id res chain seq x y z
N MET A 1 27.18 -2.76 -13.73
CA MET A 1 26.16 -3.39 -14.60
C MET A 1 25.36 -2.29 -15.30
N ARG A 2 24.59 -2.63 -16.34
CA ARG A 2 23.72 -1.67 -17.03
C ARG A 2 22.35 -2.29 -17.29
N ALA A 3 21.32 -1.45 -17.25
CA ALA A 3 19.95 -1.72 -17.71
C ALA A 3 19.37 -0.39 -18.23
N ASP A 4 18.33 -0.40 -19.04
CA ASP A 4 17.66 0.84 -19.42
C ASP A 4 16.74 1.33 -18.29
N ILE A 5 16.04 0.38 -17.66
CA ILE A 5 15.13 0.65 -16.54
C ILE A 5 15.46 -0.30 -15.38
N VAL A 6 15.59 0.26 -14.18
CA VAL A 6 15.68 -0.52 -12.94
C VAL A 6 14.38 -0.41 -12.16
N ILE A 7 13.80 -1.55 -11.79
CA ILE A 7 12.62 -1.66 -10.93
C ILE A 7 13.08 -2.10 -9.54
N VAL A 8 12.75 -1.33 -8.50
CA VAL A 8 13.15 -1.62 -7.12
C VAL A 8 11.98 -2.28 -6.38
N GLY A 9 12.05 -3.61 -6.24
CA GLY A 9 11.01 -4.47 -5.69
C GLY A 9 10.32 -5.32 -6.76
N GLY A 10 10.17 -6.61 -6.49
CA GLY A 10 9.55 -7.64 -7.34
C GLY A 10 8.16 -8.09 -6.87
N GLY A 11 7.48 -7.28 -6.07
CA GLY A 11 6.06 -7.46 -5.75
C GLY A 11 5.12 -7.12 -6.92
N PRO A 12 3.78 -7.09 -6.71
CA PRO A 12 2.81 -6.86 -7.79
C PRO A 12 3.04 -5.53 -8.53
N ALA A 13 3.43 -4.48 -7.80
CA ALA A 13 3.78 -3.19 -8.39
C ALA A 13 4.98 -3.31 -9.35
N GLY A 14 6.06 -3.96 -8.90
CA GLY A 14 7.27 -4.11 -9.68
C GLY A 14 7.07 -4.99 -10.91
N LEU A 15 6.39 -6.12 -10.75
CA LEU A 15 6.04 -7.01 -11.86
C LEU A 15 5.20 -6.29 -12.91
N ALA A 16 4.12 -5.62 -12.51
CA ALA A 16 3.26 -4.89 -13.43
C ALA A 16 3.99 -3.74 -14.14
N ALA A 17 4.86 -2.99 -13.43
CA ALA A 17 5.68 -1.95 -14.02
C ALA A 17 6.69 -2.51 -15.04
N ALA A 18 7.40 -3.58 -14.70
CA ALA A 18 8.38 -4.22 -15.58
C ALA A 18 7.73 -4.74 -16.87
N ILE A 19 6.61 -5.46 -16.74
CA ILE A 19 5.86 -6.02 -17.87
C ILE A 19 5.34 -4.92 -18.78
N ALA A 20 4.78 -3.85 -18.20
CA ALA A 20 4.24 -2.75 -18.98
C ALA A 20 5.35 -1.97 -19.71
N ALA A 21 6.50 -1.76 -19.06
CA ALA A 21 7.67 -1.15 -19.69
C ALA A 21 8.20 -1.96 -20.88
N ALA A 22 8.38 -3.27 -20.70
CA ALA A 22 8.86 -4.16 -21.75
C ALA A 22 7.85 -4.33 -22.92
N LYS A 23 6.54 -4.24 -22.63
CA LYS A 23 5.50 -4.23 -23.67
C LYS A 23 5.46 -2.90 -24.43
N GLU A 24 5.72 -1.78 -23.78
CA GLU A 24 5.78 -0.45 -24.41
C GLU A 24 6.95 -0.37 -25.41
N ASN A 25 8.11 -0.90 -25.03
CA ASN A 25 9.26 -0.99 -25.93
C ASN A 25 10.07 -2.28 -25.66
N ARG A 26 9.93 -3.25 -26.57
CA ARG A 26 10.57 -4.58 -26.46
C ARG A 26 12.09 -4.57 -26.55
N ASN A 27 12.69 -3.46 -26.97
CA ASN A 27 14.14 -3.33 -27.08
C ASN A 27 14.79 -2.85 -25.78
N LEU A 28 14.00 -2.43 -24.79
CA LEU A 28 14.53 -1.99 -23.50
C LEU A 28 14.99 -3.18 -22.67
N ASP A 29 16.11 -3.01 -21.98
CA ASP A 29 16.60 -3.92 -20.95
C ASP A 29 16.05 -3.49 -19.59
N VAL A 30 15.11 -4.27 -19.07
CA VAL A 30 14.46 -4.01 -17.78
C VAL A 30 15.04 -4.95 -16.73
N LEU A 31 15.49 -4.40 -15.60
CA LEU A 31 16.04 -5.16 -14.48
C LEU A 31 15.22 -4.96 -13.20
N ILE A 32 14.67 -6.03 -12.65
CA ILE A 32 14.04 -6.04 -11.32
C ILE A 32 15.08 -6.42 -10.27
N LEU A 33 15.18 -5.63 -9.21
CA LEU A 33 15.98 -5.96 -8.02
C LEU A 33 15.02 -6.29 -6.88
N GLU A 34 15.04 -7.55 -6.42
CA GLU A 34 14.19 -8.06 -5.35
C GLU A 34 15.07 -8.52 -4.18
N ARG A 35 14.75 -8.05 -2.97
CA ARG A 35 15.49 -8.38 -1.75
C ARG A 35 15.20 -9.80 -1.26
N ASP A 36 14.02 -10.33 -1.55
CA ASP A 36 13.60 -11.67 -1.17
C ASP A 36 14.12 -12.75 -2.14
N SER A 37 13.95 -14.01 -1.73
CA SER A 37 14.39 -15.19 -2.48
C SER A 37 13.45 -15.60 -3.61
N GLU A 38 12.37 -14.87 -3.83
CA GLU A 38 11.30 -15.12 -4.80
C GLU A 38 10.61 -13.80 -5.17
N LEU A 39 9.94 -13.76 -6.34
CA LEU A 39 9.10 -12.64 -6.75
C LEU A 39 7.71 -12.73 -6.07
N GLY A 40 6.85 -11.73 -6.27
CA GLY A 40 5.48 -11.71 -5.75
C GLY A 40 5.30 -10.91 -4.45
N GLY A 41 6.38 -10.71 -3.68
CA GLY A 41 6.37 -9.92 -2.46
C GLY A 41 5.36 -10.43 -1.43
N ILE A 42 4.55 -9.54 -0.85
CA ILE A 42 3.58 -9.90 0.20
C ILE A 42 2.51 -10.90 -0.27
N LEU A 43 2.29 -11.04 -1.58
CA LEU A 43 1.24 -11.89 -2.12
C LEU A 43 1.46 -13.37 -1.81
N ASN A 44 2.70 -13.83 -1.73
CA ASN A 44 3.03 -15.24 -1.54
C ASN A 44 2.50 -15.79 -0.21
N GLN A 45 2.36 -14.93 0.80
CA GLN A 45 1.80 -15.32 2.10
C GLN A 45 0.28 -15.07 2.22
N CYS A 46 -0.36 -14.48 1.20
CA CYS A 46 -1.79 -14.17 1.19
C CYS A 46 -2.62 -15.31 0.55
N ILE A 47 -2.70 -16.47 1.22
CA ILE A 47 -3.35 -17.69 0.70
C ILE A 47 -4.89 -17.70 0.79
N HIS A 48 -5.53 -16.53 0.89
CA HIS A 48 -6.99 -16.39 0.88
C HIS A 48 -7.45 -15.82 -0.46
N ASN A 49 -8.72 -16.01 -0.79
CA ASN A 49 -9.31 -15.45 -2.01
C ASN A 49 -9.52 -13.93 -1.92
N GLY A 50 -9.83 -13.32 -3.06
CA GLY A 50 -10.20 -11.91 -3.18
C GLY A 50 -9.26 -11.06 -4.03
N PHE A 51 -8.34 -11.70 -4.75
CA PHE A 51 -7.39 -11.06 -5.66
C PHE A 51 -7.82 -11.31 -7.12
N GLY A 52 -7.54 -10.37 -8.04
CA GLY A 52 -7.64 -10.65 -9.49
C GLY A 52 -8.99 -10.37 -10.15
N LEU A 53 -10.01 -9.98 -9.40
CA LEU A 53 -11.36 -9.77 -9.95
C LEU A 53 -11.41 -8.68 -11.02
N HIS A 54 -10.58 -7.64 -10.92
CA HIS A 54 -10.55 -6.55 -11.91
C HIS A 54 -9.44 -6.76 -12.95
N THR A 55 -8.31 -7.32 -12.55
CA THR A 55 -7.13 -7.51 -13.40
C THR A 55 -7.29 -8.70 -14.33
N PHE A 56 -7.80 -9.82 -13.82
CA PHE A 56 -7.88 -11.11 -14.51
C PHE A 56 -9.31 -11.60 -14.72
N ASN A 57 -10.32 -10.96 -14.12
CA ASN A 57 -11.71 -11.44 -14.09
C ASN A 57 -11.84 -12.85 -13.48
N GLU A 58 -10.96 -13.19 -12.55
CA GLU A 58 -10.90 -14.46 -11.83
C GLU A 58 -10.80 -14.17 -10.32
N GLU A 59 -11.36 -15.05 -9.49
CA GLU A 59 -11.15 -15.00 -8.04
C GLU A 59 -9.92 -15.85 -7.69
N LEU A 60 -8.81 -15.18 -7.40
CA LEU A 60 -7.51 -15.79 -7.11
C LEU A 60 -7.12 -15.61 -5.65
N THR A 61 -6.20 -16.45 -5.21
CA THR A 61 -5.35 -16.21 -4.03
C THR A 61 -4.20 -15.25 -4.36
N GLY A 62 -3.49 -14.77 -3.33
CA GLY A 62 -2.30 -13.94 -3.50
C GLY A 62 -1.21 -14.63 -4.35
N PRO A 63 -0.78 -15.87 -4.03
CA PRO A 63 0.22 -16.58 -4.82
C PRO A 63 -0.20 -16.79 -6.27
N GLU A 64 -1.47 -17.13 -6.52
CA GLU A 64 -1.98 -17.28 -7.89
C GLU A 64 -1.97 -15.95 -8.66
N TYR A 65 -2.29 -14.84 -7.99
CA TYR A 65 -2.17 -13.51 -8.60
C TYR A 65 -0.73 -13.18 -8.97
N ALA A 66 0.24 -13.48 -8.10
CA ALA A 66 1.67 -13.30 -8.37
C ALA A 66 2.14 -14.16 -9.54
N ASP A 67 1.78 -15.45 -9.55
CA ASP A 67 2.09 -16.40 -10.61
C ASP A 67 1.58 -15.94 -11.99
N ARG A 68 0.37 -15.36 -12.08
CA ARG A 68 -0.16 -14.78 -13.32
C ARG A 68 0.70 -13.64 -13.87
N PHE A 69 1.36 -12.87 -13.01
CA PHE A 69 2.30 -11.84 -13.44
C PHE A 69 3.67 -12.44 -13.77
N GLU A 70 4.18 -13.38 -12.97
CA GLU A 70 5.46 -14.05 -13.23
C GLU A 70 5.46 -14.77 -14.59
N GLN A 71 4.40 -15.49 -14.94
CA GLN A 71 4.25 -16.13 -16.25
C GLN A 71 4.26 -15.14 -17.42
N GLN A 72 3.90 -13.87 -17.20
CA GLN A 72 3.98 -12.84 -18.25
C GLN A 72 5.40 -12.31 -18.47
N LEU A 73 6.34 -12.59 -17.58
CA LEU A 73 7.76 -12.28 -17.80
C LEU A 73 8.33 -13.14 -18.94
N ASP A 74 7.80 -14.35 -19.13
CA ASP A 74 8.22 -15.24 -20.20
C ASP A 74 8.01 -14.61 -21.57
N GLY A 75 9.09 -14.53 -22.35
CA GLY A 75 9.07 -13.92 -23.69
C GLY A 75 9.22 -12.40 -23.71
N LEU A 76 9.43 -11.75 -22.57
CA LEU A 76 9.83 -10.35 -22.47
C LEU A 76 11.32 -10.23 -22.10
N ASN A 77 11.97 -9.14 -22.52
CA ASN A 77 13.35 -8.83 -22.15
C ASN A 77 13.43 -8.24 -20.73
N ILE A 78 13.05 -9.03 -19.74
CA ILE A 78 13.04 -8.65 -18.33
C ILE A 78 13.98 -9.58 -17.58
N ARG A 79 14.98 -9.01 -16.93
CA ARG A 79 15.88 -9.71 -16.00
C ARG A 79 15.45 -9.41 -14.58
N TYR A 80 15.69 -10.34 -13.67
CA TYR A 80 15.53 -10.08 -12.25
C TYR A 80 16.70 -10.65 -11.45
N MET A 81 17.00 -10.02 -10.32
CA MET A 81 17.98 -10.48 -9.35
C MET A 81 17.30 -10.60 -8.00
N LEU A 82 17.20 -11.84 -7.52
CA LEU A 82 16.68 -12.17 -6.19
C LEU A 82 17.78 -11.97 -5.14
N ASN A 83 17.42 -11.99 -3.86
CA ASN A 83 18.33 -11.79 -2.74
C ASN A 83 19.22 -10.54 -2.89
N THR A 84 18.70 -9.51 -3.55
CA THR A 84 19.44 -8.31 -3.95
C THR A 84 18.82 -7.07 -3.33
N MET A 85 19.47 -6.57 -2.28
CA MET A 85 19.01 -5.39 -1.54
C MET A 85 19.53 -4.12 -2.21
N VAL A 86 18.63 -3.19 -2.54
CA VAL A 86 19.01 -1.85 -2.98
C VAL A 86 19.38 -1.00 -1.76
N LEU A 87 20.57 -0.42 -1.78
CA LEU A 87 21.12 0.39 -0.68
C LEU A 87 20.97 1.88 -0.93
N ASN A 88 21.05 2.30 -2.20
CA ASN A 88 20.96 3.70 -2.60
C ASN A 88 20.39 3.84 -4.00
N VAL A 89 19.65 4.92 -4.21
CA VAL A 89 19.12 5.33 -5.51
C VAL A 89 19.66 6.73 -5.79
N ALA A 90 20.17 6.95 -6.99
CA ALA A 90 20.51 8.28 -7.50
C ALA A 90 20.01 8.39 -8.94
N SER A 91 19.80 9.62 -9.43
CA SER A 91 19.47 9.80 -10.84
C SER A 91 20.57 9.16 -11.70
N GLY A 92 20.19 8.23 -12.58
CA GLY A 92 21.11 7.52 -13.46
C GLY A 92 21.76 6.25 -12.89
N SER A 93 21.60 5.94 -11.58
CA SER A 93 22.25 4.77 -10.99
C SER A 93 21.59 4.21 -9.73
N VAL A 94 21.69 2.90 -9.54
CA VAL A 94 21.26 2.18 -8.34
C VAL A 94 22.43 1.41 -7.75
N THR A 95 22.68 1.56 -6.46
CA THR A 95 23.66 0.75 -5.71
C THR A 95 22.93 -0.38 -4.99
N ALA A 96 23.36 -1.62 -5.22
CA ALA A 96 22.76 -2.81 -4.64
C ALA A 96 23.81 -3.76 -4.07
N VAL A 97 23.36 -4.70 -3.25
CA VAL A 97 24.21 -5.75 -2.66
C VAL A 97 23.52 -7.11 -2.70
N ASN A 98 24.28 -8.14 -3.02
CA ASN A 98 23.89 -9.54 -2.82
C ASN A 98 25.10 -10.42 -2.49
N SER A 99 24.86 -11.68 -2.15
CA SER A 99 25.91 -12.62 -1.73
C SER A 99 26.88 -13.02 -2.85
N SER A 100 26.45 -12.96 -4.11
CA SER A 100 27.26 -13.40 -5.26
C SER A 100 28.16 -12.29 -5.82
N GLU A 101 27.65 -11.07 -5.92
CA GLU A 101 28.32 -9.92 -6.55
C GLU A 101 28.96 -8.98 -5.51
N GLY A 102 28.64 -9.13 -4.22
CA GLY A 102 28.98 -8.14 -3.22
C GLY A 102 28.21 -6.84 -3.46
N VAL A 103 28.85 -5.68 -3.24
CA VAL A 103 28.27 -4.36 -3.53
C VAL A 103 28.58 -3.97 -4.97
N PHE A 104 27.57 -3.60 -5.74
CA PHE A 104 27.73 -3.21 -7.14
C PHE A 104 26.77 -2.08 -7.52
N ASN A 105 27.07 -1.43 -8.66
CA ASN A 105 26.24 -0.39 -9.24
C ASN A 105 25.60 -0.86 -10.55
N VAL A 106 24.34 -0.45 -10.75
CA VAL A 106 23.60 -0.58 -12.01
C VAL A 106 23.39 0.82 -12.57
N GLU A 107 23.97 1.11 -13.73
CA GLU A 107 23.68 2.33 -14.48
C GLU A 107 22.37 2.16 -15.25
N CYS A 108 21.52 3.18 -15.23
CA CYS A 108 20.22 3.14 -15.89
C CYS A 108 19.69 4.50 -16.29
N SER A 109 18.75 4.54 -17.23
CA SER A 109 18.11 5.79 -17.67
C SER A 109 16.85 6.11 -16.87
N ALA A 110 16.12 5.11 -16.38
CA ALA A 110 14.97 5.30 -15.50
C ALA A 110 14.96 4.32 -14.33
N ILE A 111 14.34 4.73 -13.23
CA ILE A 111 14.18 3.95 -12.00
C ILE A 111 12.71 3.99 -11.59
N VAL A 112 12.11 2.84 -11.28
CA VAL A 112 10.74 2.76 -10.74
C VAL A 112 10.80 2.20 -9.33
N LEU A 113 10.35 3.00 -8.37
CA LEU A 113 10.30 2.67 -6.95
C LEU A 113 9.03 1.88 -6.64
N CYS A 114 9.18 0.61 -6.23
CA CYS A 114 8.09 -0.34 -5.99
C CYS A 114 8.24 -1.08 -4.65
N MET A 115 8.92 -0.48 -3.66
CA MET A 115 9.35 -1.13 -2.40
C MET A 115 8.18 -1.47 -1.45
N GLY A 116 6.98 -0.96 -1.74
CA GLY A 116 5.79 -1.23 -0.94
C GLY A 116 5.79 -0.50 0.42
N CYS A 117 5.34 -1.19 1.45
CA CYS A 117 5.13 -0.62 2.78
C CYS A 117 5.36 -1.67 3.87
N ARG A 118 5.66 -1.22 5.08
CA ARG A 118 5.83 -2.04 6.28
C ARG A 118 4.68 -1.84 7.25
N GLU A 119 4.37 -2.85 8.03
CA GLU A 119 3.41 -2.73 9.12
C GLU A 119 3.95 -1.84 10.25
N ARG A 120 3.07 -1.27 11.05
CA ARG A 120 3.46 -0.54 12.27
C ARG A 120 3.80 -1.52 13.39
N PRO A 121 5.08 -1.69 13.77
CA PRO A 121 5.43 -2.50 14.92
C PRO A 121 4.99 -1.81 16.22
N ARG A 122 5.07 -2.55 17.34
CA ARG A 122 4.80 -2.04 18.70
C ARG A 122 5.42 -0.67 18.97
N GLY A 123 6.70 -0.49 18.59
CA GLY A 123 7.43 0.76 18.79
C GLY A 123 6.80 1.95 18.05
N ALA A 124 6.32 1.75 16.82
CA ALA A 124 5.64 2.79 16.04
C ALA A 124 4.22 3.11 16.56
N LEU A 125 3.68 2.26 17.42
CA LEU A 125 2.37 2.43 18.06
C LEU A 125 2.48 2.96 19.49
N ASN A 126 3.69 3.09 20.04
CA ASN A 126 3.95 3.51 21.42
C ASN A 126 3.18 2.69 22.47
N ILE A 127 2.92 1.40 22.19
CA ILE A 127 2.21 0.54 23.15
C ILE A 127 3.12 0.36 24.38
N PRO A 128 2.65 0.69 25.60
CA PRO A 128 3.42 0.57 26.84
C PRO A 128 3.53 -0.90 27.32
N GLY A 129 4.29 -1.12 28.40
CA GLY A 129 4.44 -2.44 29.03
C GLY A 129 5.76 -3.16 28.76
N LEU A 130 5.83 -4.43 29.15
CA LEU A 130 7.02 -5.27 28.97
C LEU A 130 7.27 -5.60 27.48
N ARG A 131 8.47 -6.13 27.20
CA ARG A 131 8.91 -6.49 25.84
C ARG A 131 9.23 -7.99 25.70
N PRO A 132 8.27 -8.87 26.00
CA PRO A 132 8.47 -10.31 25.86
C PRO A 132 8.39 -10.77 24.40
N ALA A 133 8.73 -12.04 24.15
CA ALA A 133 8.32 -12.75 22.94
C ALA A 133 6.79 -12.90 22.86
N GLY A 134 6.25 -13.10 21.66
CA GLY A 134 4.80 -13.25 21.44
C GLY A 134 4.10 -11.98 20.95
N VAL A 135 4.83 -10.90 20.63
CA VAL A 135 4.27 -9.71 20.00
C VAL A 135 4.72 -9.65 18.55
N PHE A 136 3.79 -9.75 17.60
CA PHE A 136 4.09 -9.77 16.17
C PHE A 136 3.22 -8.77 15.42
N THR A 137 3.71 -8.27 14.28
CA THR A 137 2.80 -7.67 13.29
C THR A 137 2.00 -8.78 12.61
N ALA A 138 0.83 -8.44 12.08
CA ALA A 138 -0.06 -9.42 11.45
C ALA A 138 0.59 -10.11 10.25
N GLY A 139 1.31 -9.37 9.41
CA GLY A 139 2.08 -9.89 8.27
C GLY A 139 3.27 -10.76 8.69
N THR A 140 3.95 -10.45 9.80
CA THR A 140 4.99 -11.35 10.35
C THR A 140 4.36 -12.67 10.80
N ALA A 141 3.26 -12.61 11.55
CA ALA A 141 2.52 -13.81 11.95
C ALA A 141 2.00 -14.60 10.75
N GLN A 142 1.53 -13.91 9.71
CA GLN A 142 1.10 -14.53 8.46
C GLN A 142 2.24 -15.28 7.76
N ARG A 143 3.44 -14.69 7.68
CA ARG A 143 4.64 -15.35 7.13
C ARG A 143 4.97 -16.63 7.90
N LEU A 144 5.02 -16.54 9.22
CA LEU A 144 5.31 -17.67 10.11
C LEU A 144 4.35 -18.83 9.84
N VAL A 145 3.05 -18.54 9.78
CA VAL A 145 2.02 -19.56 9.59
C VAL A 145 2.02 -20.11 8.16
N ASN A 146 2.01 -19.25 7.15
CA ASN A 146 1.68 -19.65 5.78
C ASN A 146 2.89 -20.10 4.97
N ILE A 147 4.08 -19.61 5.31
CA ILE A 147 5.30 -19.95 4.58
C ILE A 147 6.21 -20.84 5.40
N GLU A 148 6.41 -20.52 6.68
CA GLU A 148 7.37 -21.25 7.52
C GLU A 148 6.76 -22.42 8.30
N GLY A 149 5.43 -22.49 8.38
CA GLY A 149 4.72 -23.56 9.10
C GLY A 149 4.82 -23.49 10.62
N TYR A 150 5.13 -22.31 11.18
CA TYR A 150 5.21 -22.06 12.62
C TYR A 150 3.97 -21.33 13.14
N MET A 151 3.43 -21.82 14.26
CA MET A 151 2.38 -21.11 14.99
C MET A 151 2.94 -20.00 15.89
N PRO A 152 2.54 -18.73 15.72
CA PRO A 152 2.98 -17.62 16.58
C PRO A 152 2.64 -17.82 18.07
N GLY A 153 1.53 -18.50 18.35
CA GLY A 153 1.07 -18.97 19.66
C GLY A 153 -0.36 -19.49 19.62
N LYS A 154 -0.94 -19.77 20.79
CA LYS A 154 -2.20 -20.51 20.93
C LYS A 154 -3.37 -19.69 21.45
N GLU A 155 -3.11 -18.66 22.24
CA GLU A 155 -4.16 -17.78 22.78
C GLU A 155 -3.84 -16.36 22.32
N VAL A 156 -4.62 -15.84 21.38
CA VAL A 156 -4.24 -14.67 20.57
C VAL A 156 -5.17 -13.51 20.84
N VAL A 157 -4.60 -12.31 21.05
CA VAL A 157 -5.33 -11.04 20.95
C VAL A 157 -4.83 -10.30 19.72
N ILE A 158 -5.72 -9.64 19.00
CA ILE A 158 -5.37 -8.84 17.81
C ILE A 158 -5.74 -7.39 18.07
N LEU A 159 -4.83 -6.47 17.82
CA LEU A 159 -5.09 -5.03 17.83
C LEU A 159 -5.18 -4.52 16.39
N GLY A 160 -6.36 -4.01 16.02
CA GLY A 160 -6.71 -3.52 14.69
C GLY A 160 -7.67 -4.45 13.97
N SER A 161 -8.79 -3.90 13.51
CA SER A 161 -9.86 -4.62 12.80
C SER A 161 -9.93 -4.31 11.31
N GLY A 162 -8.86 -3.77 10.73
CA GLY A 162 -8.69 -3.75 9.28
C GLY A 162 -8.66 -5.16 8.67
N ASP A 163 -8.83 -5.27 7.36
CA ASP A 163 -8.97 -6.58 6.68
C ASP A 163 -7.83 -7.56 7.02
N ILE A 164 -6.59 -7.08 7.12
CA ILE A 164 -5.43 -7.90 7.51
C ILE A 164 -5.64 -8.54 8.91
N GLY A 165 -6.09 -7.74 9.89
CA GLY A 165 -6.35 -8.21 11.25
C GLY A 165 -7.49 -9.21 11.32
N LEU A 166 -8.58 -8.96 10.58
CA LEU A 166 -9.71 -9.88 10.47
C LEU A 166 -9.31 -11.20 9.82
N ILE A 167 -8.61 -11.15 8.68
CA ILE A 167 -8.12 -12.33 7.98
C ILE A 167 -7.18 -13.14 8.88
N MET A 168 -6.32 -12.48 9.65
CA MET A 168 -5.45 -13.15 10.62
C MET A 168 -6.22 -13.76 11.80
N ALA A 169 -7.31 -13.15 12.25
CA ALA A 169 -8.18 -13.75 13.26
C ALA A 169 -8.70 -15.11 12.78
N ARG A 170 -9.29 -15.15 11.58
CA ARG A 170 -9.74 -16.39 10.95
C ARG A 170 -8.60 -17.37 10.77
N ARG A 171 -7.46 -16.90 10.25
CA ARG A 171 -6.33 -17.77 9.92
C ARG A 171 -5.77 -18.46 11.16
N MET A 172 -5.55 -17.72 12.25
CA MET A 172 -5.09 -18.28 13.52
C MET A 172 -6.08 -19.31 14.07
N THR A 173 -7.39 -19.05 13.96
CA THR A 173 -8.43 -20.01 14.39
C THR A 173 -8.43 -21.29 13.56
N LEU A 174 -8.32 -21.18 12.23
CA LEU A 174 -8.25 -22.35 11.34
C LEU A 174 -7.02 -23.23 11.59
N GLU A 175 -5.91 -22.63 12.04
CA GLU A 175 -4.68 -23.34 12.42
C GLU A 175 -4.70 -23.85 13.87
N GLY A 176 -5.81 -23.68 14.58
CA GLY A 176 -6.05 -24.26 15.91
C GLY A 176 -5.68 -23.37 17.10
N ALA A 177 -5.37 -22.09 16.89
CA ALA A 177 -5.28 -21.13 17.98
C ALA A 177 -6.68 -20.63 18.40
N LYS A 178 -6.78 -20.15 19.64
CA LYS A 178 -7.96 -19.46 20.16
C LYS A 178 -7.74 -17.96 20.09
N VAL A 179 -8.43 -17.28 19.19
CA VAL A 179 -8.45 -15.82 19.16
C VAL A 179 -9.44 -15.32 20.21
N LYS A 180 -8.94 -14.57 21.19
CA LYS A 180 -9.67 -14.13 22.38
C LYS A 180 -10.46 -12.87 22.16
N ALA A 181 -9.92 -11.96 21.36
CA ALA A 181 -10.56 -10.71 20.98
C ALA A 181 -9.80 -10.07 19.81
N VAL A 182 -10.55 -9.33 19.01
CA VAL A 182 -10.02 -8.29 18.13
C VAL A 182 -10.41 -6.94 18.73
N CYS A 183 -9.43 -6.11 19.05
CA CYS A 183 -9.65 -4.76 19.58
C CYS A 183 -9.47 -3.72 18.47
N GLU A 184 -10.35 -2.74 18.41
CA GLU A 184 -10.30 -1.64 17.44
C GLU A 184 -10.37 -0.30 18.16
N LEU A 185 -9.46 0.61 17.80
CA LEU A 185 -9.38 1.93 18.40
C LEU A 185 -10.60 2.78 18.05
N MET A 186 -11.12 2.61 16.84
CA MET A 186 -12.27 3.36 16.35
C MET A 186 -13.62 2.77 16.83
N PRO A 187 -14.70 3.56 16.87
CA PRO A 187 -16.05 3.08 17.18
C PRO A 187 -16.68 2.28 16.02
N TYR A 188 -15.89 1.88 15.03
CA TYR A 188 -16.31 1.09 13.87
C TYR A 188 -15.13 0.25 13.38
N SER A 189 -15.43 -0.87 12.72
CA SER A 189 -14.41 -1.72 12.11
C SER A 189 -13.78 -1.06 10.89
N GLY A 190 -12.46 -1.18 10.75
CA GLY A 190 -11.74 -0.73 9.56
C GLY A 190 -11.83 -1.70 8.36
N GLY A 191 -12.25 -2.93 8.60
CA GLY A 191 -12.37 -3.98 7.58
C GLY A 191 -13.76 -4.05 6.96
N LEU A 192 -13.85 -4.74 5.83
CA LEU A 192 -15.10 -4.92 5.10
C LEU A 192 -16.12 -5.70 5.94
N LYS A 193 -17.40 -5.32 5.85
CA LYS A 193 -18.49 -6.00 6.59
C LYS A 193 -18.53 -7.51 6.34
N ARG A 194 -18.24 -7.95 5.11
CA ARG A 194 -18.14 -9.38 4.77
C ARG A 194 -17.06 -10.11 5.58
N ASN A 195 -15.93 -9.44 5.84
CA ASN A 195 -14.80 -10.02 6.55
C ASN A 195 -15.07 -10.08 8.06
N ILE A 196 -15.87 -9.15 8.61
CA ILE A 196 -16.33 -9.24 10.01
C ILE A 196 -17.11 -10.54 10.21
N VAL A 197 -18.12 -10.80 9.35
CA VAL A 197 -18.93 -12.02 9.44
C VAL A 197 -18.06 -13.27 9.27
N GLN A 198 -17.34 -13.33 8.15
CA GLN A 198 -16.58 -14.52 7.77
C GLN A 198 -15.35 -14.81 8.62
N CYS A 199 -14.83 -13.82 9.35
CA CYS A 199 -13.62 -13.99 10.14
C CYS A 199 -13.85 -13.95 11.64
N LEU A 200 -14.91 -13.29 12.11
CA LEU A 200 -15.21 -13.14 13.53
C LEU A 200 -16.50 -13.84 13.92
N ASP A 201 -17.63 -13.46 13.32
CA ASP A 201 -18.96 -13.99 13.71
C ASP A 201 -19.05 -15.51 13.51
N ASP A 202 -18.57 -16.01 12.37
CA ASP A 202 -18.55 -17.45 12.04
C ASP A 202 -17.66 -18.28 13.01
N PHE A 203 -16.81 -17.62 13.80
CA PHE A 203 -15.87 -18.23 14.73
C PHE A 203 -16.08 -17.78 16.19
N ASP A 204 -17.18 -17.08 16.48
CA ASP A 204 -17.52 -16.52 17.80
C ASP A 204 -16.39 -15.67 18.43
N ILE A 205 -15.65 -14.91 17.61
CA ILE A 205 -14.55 -14.04 18.07
C ILE A 205 -15.10 -12.65 18.41
N PRO A 206 -14.93 -12.14 19.63
CA PRO A 206 -15.46 -10.83 19.99
C PRO A 206 -14.65 -9.69 19.34
N LEU A 207 -15.38 -8.73 18.75
CA LEU A 207 -14.85 -7.45 18.29
C LEU A 207 -15.13 -6.36 19.33
N LEU A 208 -14.07 -5.81 19.92
CA LEU A 208 -14.14 -4.74 20.91
C LEU A 208 -13.80 -3.40 20.24
N LEU A 209 -14.83 -2.61 19.94
CA LEU A 209 -14.71 -1.28 19.32
C LEU A 209 -14.42 -0.21 20.39
N SER A 210 -13.76 0.88 20.00
CA SER A 210 -13.29 1.90 20.95
C SER A 210 -12.41 1.33 22.06
N HIS A 211 -11.52 0.38 21.74
CA HIS A 211 -10.58 -0.23 22.68
C HIS A 211 -9.14 -0.21 22.15
N THR A 212 -8.18 -0.09 23.05
CA THR A 212 -6.75 -0.21 22.72
C THR A 212 -5.97 -0.99 23.78
N VAL A 213 -4.78 -1.46 23.43
CA VAL A 213 -3.86 -2.12 24.37
C VAL A 213 -3.06 -1.06 25.12
N ILE A 214 -3.13 -1.10 26.45
CA ILE A 214 -2.48 -0.15 27.36
C ILE A 214 -1.43 -0.78 28.27
N ASP A 215 -1.24 -2.10 28.21
CA ASP A 215 -0.10 -2.78 28.83
C ASP A 215 0.11 -4.17 28.23
N ILE A 216 1.35 -4.66 28.27
CA ILE A 216 1.71 -6.04 27.92
C ILE A 216 2.43 -6.66 29.12
N LYS A 217 1.92 -7.80 29.59
CA LYS A 217 2.46 -8.53 30.73
C LYS A 217 3.24 -9.76 30.29
N GLY A 218 4.13 -10.22 31.17
CA GLY A 218 5.03 -11.34 30.93
C GLY A 218 6.46 -10.89 30.63
N LYS A 219 7.45 -11.55 31.24
CA LYS A 219 8.87 -11.18 31.11
C LYS A 219 9.51 -11.81 29.88
N GLU A 220 9.39 -13.13 29.74
CA GLU A 220 10.00 -13.89 28.63
C GLU A 220 9.04 -14.03 27.45
N ARG A 221 7.78 -14.35 27.72
CA ARG A 221 6.68 -14.45 26.76
C ARG A 221 5.47 -13.67 27.28
N VAL A 222 4.63 -13.15 26.38
CA VAL A 222 3.32 -12.59 26.73
C VAL A 222 2.55 -13.61 27.57
N THR A 223 1.98 -13.15 28.69
CA THR A 223 1.04 -13.92 29.53
C THR A 223 -0.35 -13.33 29.54
N SER A 224 -0.45 -12.03 29.27
CA SER A 224 -1.69 -11.29 29.12
C SER A 224 -1.43 -9.93 28.50
N VAL A 225 -2.49 -9.33 27.96
CA VAL A 225 -2.53 -7.92 27.56
C VAL A 225 -3.62 -7.21 28.35
N VAL A 226 -3.37 -5.94 28.70
CA VAL A 226 -4.39 -5.09 29.32
C VAL A 226 -4.92 -4.17 28.24
N ILE A 227 -6.24 -4.20 28.05
CA ILE A 227 -6.97 -3.30 27.16
C ILE A 227 -7.77 -2.29 27.97
N ALA A 228 -8.15 -1.19 27.35
CA ALA A 228 -9.05 -0.19 27.93
C ALA A 228 -9.94 0.42 26.84
N GLU A 229 -11.12 0.88 27.25
CA GLU A 229 -11.96 1.73 26.41
C GLU A 229 -11.26 3.06 26.12
N VAL A 230 -11.54 3.67 24.98
CA VAL A 230 -11.04 4.99 24.62
C VAL A 230 -12.17 6.00 24.44
N ASP A 231 -11.89 7.25 24.78
CA ASP A 231 -12.81 8.38 24.58
C ASP A 231 -12.83 8.87 23.11
N GLU A 232 -13.61 9.92 22.84
CA GLU A 232 -13.69 10.55 21.51
C GLU A 232 -12.35 11.15 21.03
N SER A 233 -11.42 11.41 21.96
CA SER A 233 -10.04 11.84 21.67
C SER A 233 -9.08 10.67 21.50
N LEU A 234 -9.60 9.43 21.44
CA LEU A 234 -8.86 8.18 21.31
C LEU A 234 -7.88 7.94 22.48
N LYS A 235 -8.18 8.48 23.67
CA LYS A 235 -7.39 8.27 24.88
C LYS A 235 -8.02 7.22 25.79
N PRO A 236 -7.22 6.33 26.40
CA PRO A 236 -7.73 5.36 27.36
C PRO A 236 -8.50 6.01 28.52
N ILE A 237 -9.65 5.44 28.86
CA ILE A 237 -10.51 5.86 29.97
C ILE A 237 -10.06 5.13 31.25
N PRO A 238 -9.54 5.83 32.28
CA PRO A 238 -9.13 5.20 33.51
C PRO A 238 -10.28 4.47 34.21
N GLY A 239 -10.04 3.25 34.71
CA GLY A 239 -11.05 2.40 35.34
C GLY A 239 -11.80 1.47 34.40
N SER A 240 -11.58 1.57 33.08
CA SER A 240 -12.13 0.66 32.06
C SER A 240 -11.19 -0.52 31.73
N GLU A 241 -10.12 -0.70 32.50
CA GLU A 241 -9.08 -1.67 32.18
C GLU A 241 -9.58 -3.11 32.31
N GLN A 242 -9.33 -3.90 31.28
CA GLN A 242 -9.60 -5.34 31.27
C GLN A 242 -8.33 -6.09 30.91
N GLU A 243 -7.96 -7.07 31.73
CA GLU A 243 -6.86 -7.98 31.43
C GLU A 243 -7.37 -9.22 30.66
N ILE A 244 -6.74 -9.51 29.52
CA ILE A 244 -7.03 -10.69 28.71
C ILE A 244 -5.82 -11.63 28.76
N PRO A 245 -5.93 -12.79 29.43
CA PRO A 245 -4.92 -13.84 29.36
C PRO A 245 -4.72 -14.32 27.92
N CYS A 246 -3.49 -14.25 27.44
CA CYS A 246 -3.08 -14.63 26.09
C CYS A 246 -1.58 -14.89 26.04
N ASP A 247 -1.11 -15.61 25.05
CA ASP A 247 0.30 -15.87 24.82
C ASP A 247 0.87 -15.11 23.61
N THR A 248 0.00 -14.42 22.87
CA THR A 248 0.33 -13.75 21.61
C THR A 248 -0.51 -12.48 21.41
N LEU A 249 0.13 -11.39 21.03
CA LEU A 249 -0.50 -10.16 20.54
C LEU A 249 -0.11 -9.93 19.08
N LEU A 250 -1.11 -9.86 18.19
CA LEU A 250 -0.91 -9.46 16.80
C LEU A 250 -1.27 -7.99 16.61
N LEU A 251 -0.44 -7.26 15.87
CA LEU A 251 -0.61 -5.84 15.58
C LEU A 251 -0.96 -5.65 14.10
N SER A 252 -2.16 -5.14 13.84
CA SER A 252 -2.70 -4.82 12.51
C SER A 252 -3.19 -3.37 12.45
N CYS A 253 -2.33 -2.42 12.86
CA CYS A 253 -2.72 -1.03 13.13
C CYS A 253 -2.26 -0.03 12.03
N GLY A 254 -2.30 -0.46 10.77
CA GLY A 254 -1.92 0.35 9.61
C GLY A 254 -0.50 0.11 9.10
N LEU A 255 -0.22 0.75 7.96
CA LEU A 255 0.98 0.55 7.15
C LEU A 255 1.78 1.85 7.00
N ILE A 256 3.09 1.74 6.88
CA ILE A 256 4.05 2.81 6.66
C ILE A 256 4.73 2.55 5.31
N PRO A 257 4.51 3.39 4.28
CA PRO A 257 5.25 3.31 3.03
C PRO A 257 6.77 3.32 3.23
N GLU A 258 7.48 2.42 2.55
CA GLU A 258 8.94 2.27 2.65
C GLU A 258 9.61 3.30 1.74
N ASN A 259 10.04 4.44 2.29
CA ASN A 259 10.49 5.62 1.53
C ASN A 259 11.88 6.13 1.96
N GLU A 260 12.65 5.31 2.65
CA GLU A 260 14.02 5.59 3.03
C GLU A 260 14.88 5.88 1.78
N LEU A 261 14.74 5.08 0.72
CA LEU A 261 15.43 5.30 -0.57
C LEU A 261 14.95 6.57 -1.28
N SER A 262 13.63 6.82 -1.32
CA SER A 262 13.06 8.04 -1.90
C SER A 262 13.58 9.30 -1.21
N ARG A 263 13.66 9.29 0.13
CA ARG A 263 14.17 10.42 0.91
C ARG A 263 15.67 10.62 0.72
N ALA A 264 16.44 9.53 0.64
CA ALA A 264 17.88 9.60 0.42
C ALA A 264 18.26 10.22 -0.94
N CYS A 265 17.37 10.18 -1.93
CA CYS A 265 17.54 10.82 -3.23
C CYS A 265 16.77 12.14 -3.40
N ASP A 266 16.38 12.78 -2.29
CA ASP A 266 15.70 14.08 -2.25
C ASP A 266 14.36 14.15 -2.99
N VAL A 267 13.70 13.01 -3.20
CA VAL A 267 12.33 12.99 -3.73
C VAL A 267 11.39 13.69 -2.74
N LYS A 268 10.59 14.64 -3.26
CA LYS A 268 9.56 15.33 -2.47
C LYS A 268 8.54 14.31 -1.97
N ILE A 269 8.27 14.32 -0.67
CA ILE A 269 7.32 13.41 -0.02
C ILE A 269 6.03 14.14 0.35
N ASN A 270 4.88 13.52 0.07
CA ASN A 270 3.58 13.98 0.52
C ASN A 270 3.40 13.61 2.01
N PRO A 271 3.19 14.59 2.92
CA PRO A 271 3.03 14.29 4.35
C PRO A 271 1.76 13.51 4.68
N ALA A 272 0.73 13.57 3.83
CA ALA A 272 -0.52 12.86 4.05
C ALA A 272 -0.40 11.36 3.77
N THR A 273 0.36 10.97 2.74
CA THR A 273 0.58 9.55 2.37
C THR A 273 1.88 8.99 2.93
N ASN A 274 2.86 9.84 3.25
CA ASN A 274 4.28 9.49 3.47
C ASN A 274 4.98 8.88 2.26
N GLY A 275 4.40 8.98 1.06
CA GLY A 275 5.00 8.55 -0.21
C GLY A 275 5.38 9.69 -1.14
N PRO A 276 6.06 9.41 -2.26
CA PRO A 276 6.50 10.42 -3.21
C PRO A 276 5.36 11.27 -3.76
N VAL A 277 5.62 12.55 -4.00
CA VAL A 277 4.73 13.40 -4.80
C VAL A 277 5.02 13.08 -6.27
N VAL A 278 3.97 12.72 -7.02
CA VAL A 278 4.09 12.34 -8.43
C VAL A 278 3.11 13.09 -9.33
N ASN A 279 3.49 13.19 -10.61
CA ASN A 279 2.64 13.66 -11.70
C ASN A 279 1.74 12.55 -12.28
N GLU A 280 0.98 12.86 -13.34
CA GLU A 280 0.12 11.92 -14.07
C GLU A 280 0.85 10.71 -14.67
N SER A 281 2.14 10.89 -14.93
CA SER A 281 3.04 9.86 -15.44
C SER A 281 3.63 8.99 -14.34
N PHE A 282 3.30 9.25 -13.05
CA PHE A 282 3.93 8.67 -11.86
C PHE A 282 5.42 9.04 -11.69
N GLU A 283 5.90 10.06 -12.39
CA GLU A 283 7.24 10.61 -12.24
C GLU A 283 7.29 11.48 -10.97
N THR A 284 8.37 11.32 -10.21
CA THR A 284 8.62 12.08 -8.97
C THR A 284 9.17 13.48 -9.27
N SER A 285 9.56 14.21 -8.22
CA SER A 285 10.30 15.49 -8.38
C SER A 285 11.69 15.32 -8.99
N ILE A 286 12.22 14.10 -9.07
CA ILE A 286 13.53 13.81 -9.67
C ILE A 286 13.29 13.18 -11.05
N PRO A 287 13.73 13.84 -12.15
CA PRO A 287 13.53 13.31 -13.49
C PRO A 287 14.09 11.90 -13.67
N GLY A 288 13.32 11.05 -14.33
CA GLY A 288 13.67 9.64 -14.56
C GLY A 288 13.47 8.72 -13.36
N ILE A 289 13.02 9.25 -12.20
CA ILE A 289 12.61 8.44 -11.04
C ILE A 289 11.08 8.47 -10.94
N PHE A 290 10.48 7.28 -10.98
CA PHE A 290 9.04 7.04 -10.88
C PHE A 290 8.72 6.31 -9.57
N ALA A 291 7.49 6.42 -9.09
CA ALA A 291 7.04 5.68 -7.91
C ALA A 291 5.60 5.19 -8.07
N CYS A 292 5.33 3.94 -7.68
CA CYS A 292 4.00 3.34 -7.80
C CYS A 292 3.74 2.27 -6.74
N GLY A 293 2.47 1.87 -6.60
CA GLY A 293 2.05 0.90 -5.60
C GLY A 293 2.14 1.43 -4.17
N ASN A 294 2.29 0.54 -3.19
CA ASN A 294 2.13 0.91 -1.78
C ASN A 294 3.24 1.80 -1.20
N VAL A 295 4.35 2.00 -1.92
CA VAL A 295 5.34 3.03 -1.57
C VAL A 295 4.82 4.44 -1.83
N LEU A 296 3.95 4.60 -2.83
CA LEU A 296 3.35 5.88 -3.21
C LEU A 296 2.19 6.25 -2.28
N HIS A 297 1.23 5.34 -2.18
CA HIS A 297 0.07 5.43 -1.30
C HIS A 297 -0.50 4.03 -1.08
N VAL A 298 -1.08 3.79 0.09
CA VAL A 298 -1.58 2.46 0.45
C VAL A 298 -2.90 2.18 -0.27
N HIS A 299 -2.89 1.14 -1.10
CA HIS A 299 -4.05 0.63 -1.79
C HIS A 299 -4.86 -0.32 -0.90
N ASP A 300 -6.17 -0.32 -1.09
CA ASP A 300 -7.10 -1.29 -0.53
C ASP A 300 -7.15 -2.59 -1.36
N LEU A 301 -6.92 -2.51 -2.68
CA LEU A 301 -6.91 -3.67 -3.58
C LEU A 301 -5.59 -3.78 -4.37
N VAL A 302 -5.08 -5.01 -4.53
CA VAL A 302 -3.88 -5.27 -5.37
C VAL A 302 -4.12 -4.92 -6.83
N ASP A 303 -5.35 -5.06 -7.32
CA ASP A 303 -5.70 -4.77 -8.70
C ASP A 303 -5.37 -3.31 -9.06
N TYR A 304 -5.63 -2.37 -8.14
CA TYR A 304 -5.25 -0.97 -8.32
C TYR A 304 -3.74 -0.74 -8.22
N VAL A 305 -3.03 -1.51 -7.37
CA VAL A 305 -1.56 -1.50 -7.31
C VAL A 305 -0.98 -1.82 -8.68
N SER A 306 -1.43 -2.92 -9.29
CA SER A 306 -0.92 -3.37 -10.59
C SER A 306 -1.32 -2.41 -11.71
N GLU A 307 -2.55 -1.89 -11.69
CA GLU A 307 -3.05 -0.93 -12.69
C GLU A 307 -2.23 0.38 -12.72
N GLU A 308 -2.00 1.00 -11.56
CA GLU A 308 -1.16 2.21 -11.46
C GLU A 308 0.29 1.91 -11.86
N SER A 309 0.81 0.77 -11.42
CA SER A 309 2.20 0.41 -11.67
C SER A 309 2.47 0.13 -13.14
N ALA A 310 1.50 -0.44 -13.87
CA ALA A 310 1.58 -0.58 -15.32
C ALA A 310 1.64 0.78 -16.05
N ARG A 311 0.95 1.81 -15.52
CA ARG A 311 1.07 3.19 -16.07
C ARG A 311 2.47 3.73 -15.80
N ALA A 312 2.99 3.62 -14.58
CA ALA A 312 4.35 4.05 -14.24
C ALA A 312 5.43 3.37 -15.10
N GLY A 313 5.30 2.06 -15.35
CA GLY A 313 6.21 1.30 -16.22
C GLY A 313 6.23 1.81 -17.67
N ARG A 314 5.06 2.09 -18.26
CA ARG A 314 4.97 2.70 -19.61
C ARG A 314 5.60 4.08 -19.65
N SER A 315 5.34 4.91 -18.64
CA SER A 315 5.94 6.24 -18.52
C SER A 315 7.47 6.18 -18.44
N ALA A 316 8.02 5.25 -17.66
CA ALA A 316 9.46 5.02 -17.59
C ALA A 316 10.04 4.61 -18.95
N ALA A 317 9.39 3.69 -19.67
CA ALA A 317 9.81 3.30 -21.01
C ALA A 317 9.82 4.47 -22.01
N ARG A 318 8.80 5.33 -21.95
CA ARG A 318 8.73 6.54 -22.79
C ARG A 318 9.79 7.57 -22.44
N TYR A 319 10.08 7.75 -21.16
CA TYR A 319 11.14 8.63 -20.69
C TYR A 319 12.50 8.21 -21.27
N VAL A 320 12.81 6.91 -21.24
CA VAL A 320 14.05 6.38 -21.85
C VAL A 320 14.08 6.67 -23.36
N ALA A 321 12.97 6.51 -24.06
CA ALA A 321 12.88 6.73 -25.50
C ALA A 321 12.96 8.22 -25.92
N SER A 322 12.39 9.13 -25.12
CA SER A 322 12.29 10.55 -25.48
C SER A 322 13.54 11.36 -25.14
N SER A 323 14.35 10.90 -24.17
CA SER A 323 15.54 11.60 -23.64
C SER A 323 15.27 13.05 -23.21
N LYS A 324 14.00 13.44 -22.99
CA LYS A 324 13.58 14.78 -22.59
C LYS A 324 12.55 14.71 -21.46
N PRO A 325 12.71 15.51 -20.39
CA PRO A 325 11.64 15.68 -19.42
C PRO A 325 10.40 16.27 -20.12
N ASN A 326 9.21 15.81 -19.74
CA ASN A 326 7.97 16.43 -20.22
C ASN A 326 7.93 17.90 -19.73
N SER A 327 8.17 18.82 -20.66
CA SER A 327 8.09 20.27 -20.46
C SER A 327 6.64 20.70 -20.70
N GLY A 328 5.86 20.79 -19.62
CA GLY A 328 4.47 21.22 -19.64
C GLY A 328 4.16 22.05 -18.39
N SER A 329 3.14 22.91 -18.49
CA SER A 329 2.68 23.67 -17.32
C SER A 329 2.07 22.72 -16.29
N GLU A 330 2.50 22.83 -15.03
CA GLU A 330 2.00 21.98 -13.96
C GLU A 330 0.70 22.54 -13.39
N ILE A 331 -0.39 21.79 -13.53
CA ILE A 331 -1.68 22.08 -12.92
C ILE A 331 -1.74 21.31 -11.60
N GLN A 332 -1.88 22.03 -10.49
CA GLN A 332 -1.98 21.41 -9.17
C GLN A 332 -3.36 20.79 -8.96
N ILE A 333 -3.39 19.60 -8.38
CA ILE A 333 -4.62 18.96 -7.90
C ILE A 333 -4.73 19.24 -6.40
N LYS A 334 -5.60 20.18 -6.04
CA LYS A 334 -5.87 20.57 -4.67
C LYS A 334 -6.96 19.70 -4.05
N THR A 335 -6.82 19.48 -2.76
CA THR A 335 -7.82 18.83 -1.91
C THR A 335 -8.68 19.89 -1.23
N GLY A 336 -10.00 19.78 -1.38
CA GLY A 336 -10.98 20.54 -0.60
C GLY A 336 -11.50 19.73 0.58
N ASN A 337 -12.69 20.09 1.05
CA ASN A 337 -13.28 19.50 2.26
C ASN A 337 -13.34 17.96 2.19
N GLY A 338 -13.00 17.30 3.29
CA GLY A 338 -13.08 15.85 3.45
C GLY A 338 -12.10 14.99 2.64
N VAL A 339 -11.35 15.55 1.68
CA VAL A 339 -10.35 14.82 0.89
C VAL A 339 -8.98 14.96 1.55
N ARG A 340 -8.32 13.82 1.84
CA ARG A 340 -7.05 13.81 2.56
C ARG A 340 -5.82 14.04 1.66
N TYR A 341 -5.84 13.46 0.46
CA TYR A 341 -4.79 13.57 -0.55
C TYR A 341 -5.33 13.12 -1.91
N THR A 342 -4.63 13.46 -2.99
CA THR A 342 -4.85 12.91 -4.33
C THR A 342 -3.57 12.30 -4.90
N VAL A 343 -3.75 11.29 -5.74
CA VAL A 343 -2.72 10.72 -6.62
C VAL A 343 -3.27 10.71 -8.05
N PRO A 344 -2.61 11.36 -9.01
CA PRO A 344 -1.41 12.19 -8.85
C PRO A 344 -1.69 13.50 -8.07
N SER A 345 -0.63 14.20 -7.66
CA SER A 345 -0.76 15.48 -6.94
C SER A 345 -0.75 16.70 -7.87
N PHE A 346 -0.28 16.52 -9.09
CA PHE A 346 -0.29 17.51 -10.15
C PHE A 346 -0.34 16.81 -11.50
N VAL A 347 -0.68 17.54 -12.56
CA VAL A 347 -0.75 17.03 -13.92
C VAL A 347 -0.09 17.99 -14.90
N ARG A 348 0.62 17.44 -15.88
CA ARG A 348 1.07 18.12 -17.09
C ARG A 348 0.18 17.64 -18.24
N VAL A 349 -0.67 18.51 -18.78
CA VAL A 349 -1.68 18.13 -19.78
C VAL A 349 -1.04 17.57 -21.05
N GLU A 350 0.12 18.09 -21.43
CA GLU A 350 0.91 17.63 -22.57
C GLU A 350 1.45 16.21 -22.38
N GLY A 351 1.60 15.76 -21.13
CA GLY A 351 2.03 14.41 -20.76
C GLY A 351 0.90 13.38 -20.67
N LEU A 352 -0.37 13.79 -20.82
CA LEU A 352 -1.50 12.86 -20.78
C LEU A 352 -1.64 12.10 -22.09
N ASP A 353 -1.59 10.77 -22.05
CA ASP A 353 -1.94 9.94 -23.21
C ASP A 353 -3.41 9.55 -23.26
N SER A 354 -4.10 9.64 -22.12
CA SER A 354 -5.50 9.25 -21.95
C SER A 354 -6.18 10.13 -20.91
N ASP A 355 -7.43 9.80 -20.57
CA ASP A 355 -8.15 10.39 -19.45
C ASP A 355 -7.34 10.28 -18.15
N LEU A 356 -7.43 11.33 -17.32
CA LEU A 356 -6.75 11.43 -16.05
C LEU A 356 -7.59 10.73 -14.97
N THR A 357 -7.04 9.66 -14.40
CA THR A 357 -7.58 9.05 -13.18
C THR A 357 -6.98 9.72 -11.96
N ILE A 358 -7.81 10.30 -11.11
CA ILE A 358 -7.41 10.84 -9.81
C ILE A 358 -7.96 9.91 -8.74
N ARG A 359 -7.05 9.29 -7.98
CA ARG A 359 -7.40 8.51 -6.79
C ARG A 359 -7.25 9.34 -5.53
N PHE A 360 -8.12 9.12 -4.55
CA PHE A 360 -8.09 9.84 -3.28
C PHE A 360 -8.67 9.00 -2.14
N ARG A 361 -8.43 9.44 -0.90
CA ARG A 361 -9.10 8.92 0.31
C ARG A 361 -9.76 10.04 1.08
N SER A 362 -10.87 9.72 1.76
CA SER A 362 -11.49 10.65 2.68
C SER A 362 -10.72 10.75 4.00
N GLY A 363 -10.87 11.88 4.70
CA GLY A 363 -10.35 12.07 6.06
C GLY A 363 -11.26 11.52 7.15
N ASN A 364 -12.54 11.28 6.85
CA ASN A 364 -13.54 10.78 7.80
C ASN A 364 -14.61 9.94 7.09
N VAL A 365 -15.54 9.38 7.85
CA VAL A 365 -16.75 8.73 7.32
C VAL A 365 -17.77 9.80 6.98
N TYR A 366 -18.20 9.84 5.72
CA TYR A 366 -19.24 10.74 5.22
C TYR A 366 -20.42 9.94 4.71
N LYS A 367 -21.65 10.41 4.95
CA LYS A 367 -22.89 9.77 4.50
C LYS A 367 -23.73 10.76 3.70
N ASN A 368 -24.45 10.28 2.69
CA ASN A 368 -25.29 11.09 1.80
C ASN A 368 -24.54 12.33 1.29
N LEU A 369 -23.49 12.11 0.51
CA LEU A 369 -22.56 13.15 0.09
C LEU A 369 -22.50 13.27 -1.43
N TYR A 370 -21.78 14.29 -1.89
CA TYR A 370 -21.36 14.47 -3.27
C TYR A 370 -19.84 14.52 -3.36
N ILE A 371 -19.29 13.86 -4.38
CA ILE A 371 -17.90 14.06 -4.81
C ILE A 371 -17.93 15.11 -5.91
N ASP A 372 -17.27 16.23 -5.64
CA ASP A 372 -17.17 17.35 -6.56
C ASP A 372 -15.75 17.47 -7.11
N VAL A 373 -15.65 17.68 -8.43
CA VAL A 373 -14.39 18.05 -9.08
C VAL A 373 -14.61 19.33 -9.86
N LEU A 374 -13.85 20.36 -9.50
CA LEU A 374 -13.89 21.66 -10.13
C LEU A 374 -12.59 21.89 -10.91
N ILE A 375 -12.70 22.45 -12.11
CA ILE A 375 -11.58 22.89 -12.93
C ILE A 375 -11.70 24.40 -13.09
N ASP A 376 -10.73 25.15 -12.57
CA ASP A 376 -10.75 26.62 -12.55
C ASP A 376 -12.06 27.19 -12.00
N GLY A 377 -12.59 26.56 -10.95
CA GLY A 377 -13.86 26.92 -10.29
C GLY A 377 -15.12 26.43 -11.00
N ASN A 378 -15.02 25.85 -12.20
CA ASN A 378 -16.16 25.28 -12.91
C ASN A 378 -16.39 23.82 -12.51
N GLN A 379 -17.59 23.49 -12.03
CA GLN A 379 -17.94 22.13 -11.62
C GLN A 379 -18.02 21.19 -12.84
N LYS A 380 -17.13 20.19 -12.88
CA LYS A 380 -17.06 19.18 -13.94
C LYS A 380 -17.67 17.85 -13.51
N ILE A 381 -17.44 17.46 -12.26
CA ILE A 381 -18.04 16.25 -11.66
C ILE A 381 -18.85 16.67 -10.45
N HIS A 382 -20.04 16.09 -10.34
CA HIS A 382 -20.90 16.15 -9.15
C HIS A 382 -21.61 14.80 -9.03
N ARG A 383 -21.05 13.93 -8.20
CA ARG A 383 -21.47 12.52 -8.11
C ARG A 383 -21.97 12.23 -6.72
N ARG A 384 -23.26 11.90 -6.60
CA ARG A 384 -23.86 11.45 -5.34
C ARG A 384 -23.27 10.10 -4.92
N LYS A 385 -22.95 9.95 -3.63
CA LYS A 385 -22.56 8.68 -3.02
C LYS A 385 -23.21 8.53 -1.64
N GLN A 386 -23.62 7.30 -1.30
CA GLN A 386 -24.30 7.04 -0.02
C GLN A 386 -23.33 7.08 1.16
N ILE A 387 -22.12 6.56 0.99
CA ILE A 387 -21.11 6.49 2.04
C ILE A 387 -19.70 6.50 1.42
N ILE A 388 -18.77 7.18 2.08
CA ILE A 388 -17.33 7.04 1.88
C ILE A 388 -16.70 6.81 3.24
N THR A 389 -15.70 5.93 3.29
CA THR A 389 -14.90 5.68 4.50
C THR A 389 -13.42 5.92 4.22
N PRO A 390 -12.61 6.26 5.24
CA PRO A 390 -11.16 6.44 5.05
C PRO A 390 -10.42 5.18 4.58
N GLY A 391 -11.03 4.00 4.79
CA GLY A 391 -10.47 2.69 4.45
C GLY A 391 -10.54 2.37 2.96
N GLU A 392 -11.54 2.91 2.26
CA GLU A 392 -11.80 2.66 0.84
C GLU A 392 -11.14 3.72 -0.05
N MET A 393 -10.57 3.27 -1.16
CA MET A 393 -10.00 4.17 -2.16
C MET A 393 -11.08 4.63 -3.14
N GLU A 394 -11.13 5.94 -3.38
CA GLU A 394 -12.06 6.55 -4.32
C GLU A 394 -11.34 6.95 -5.60
N GLN A 395 -12.08 6.98 -6.71
CA GLN A 395 -11.56 7.45 -7.99
C GLN A 395 -12.54 8.32 -8.77
N VAL A 396 -11.98 9.35 -9.40
CA VAL A 396 -12.65 10.18 -10.40
C VAL A 396 -11.84 10.17 -11.68
N ILE A 397 -12.52 10.24 -12.82
CA ILE A 397 -11.89 10.24 -14.14
C ILE A 397 -12.26 11.54 -14.82
N LEU A 398 -11.25 12.35 -15.15
CA LEU A 398 -11.39 13.57 -15.93
C LEU A 398 -10.98 13.28 -17.36
N LYS A 399 -11.82 13.70 -18.32
CA LYS A 399 -11.48 13.55 -19.74
C LYS A 399 -10.30 14.45 -20.07
N LYS A 400 -9.40 13.97 -20.94
CA LYS A 400 -8.27 14.80 -21.40
C LYS A 400 -8.74 16.13 -22.02
N ASP A 401 -9.84 16.09 -22.77
CA ASP A 401 -10.42 17.27 -23.41
C ASP A 401 -10.95 18.30 -22.40
N ASP A 402 -11.35 17.88 -21.19
CA ASP A 402 -11.77 18.80 -20.14
C ASP A 402 -10.60 19.57 -19.50
N LEU A 403 -9.36 19.12 -19.76
CA LEU A 403 -8.13 19.66 -19.19
C LEU A 403 -7.37 20.58 -20.15
N SER A 404 -7.70 20.58 -21.45
CA SER A 404 -6.94 21.36 -22.46
C SER A 404 -6.97 22.86 -22.22
N ASP A 405 -8.07 23.37 -21.65
CA ASP A 405 -8.27 24.79 -21.37
C ASP A 405 -8.00 25.14 -19.89
N CYS A 406 -7.55 24.17 -19.08
CA CYS A 406 -7.27 24.41 -17.68
C CYS A 406 -5.96 25.18 -17.53
N THR A 407 -6.02 26.31 -16.83
CA THR A 407 -4.87 27.23 -16.64
C THR A 407 -4.53 27.47 -15.18
N GLY A 408 -5.40 27.08 -14.25
CA GLY A 408 -5.23 27.26 -12.81
C GLY A 408 -5.08 25.95 -12.05
N GLU A 409 -6.21 25.41 -11.57
CA GLU A 409 -6.21 24.31 -10.61
C GLU A 409 -7.39 23.35 -10.78
N ILE A 410 -7.15 22.11 -10.35
CA ILE A 410 -8.18 21.09 -10.19
C ILE A 410 -8.46 20.96 -8.69
N LEU A 411 -9.70 21.13 -8.26
CA LEU A 411 -10.11 20.94 -6.86
C LEU A 411 -10.97 19.69 -6.74
N VAL A 412 -10.54 18.76 -5.88
CA VAL A 412 -11.33 17.57 -5.51
C VAL A 412 -11.84 17.72 -4.08
N GLN A 413 -13.15 17.67 -3.87
CA GLN A 413 -13.74 17.85 -2.54
C GLN A 413 -14.97 16.96 -2.32
N ILE A 414 -15.30 16.78 -1.04
CA ILE A 414 -16.53 16.14 -0.57
C ILE A 414 -17.45 17.24 -0.03
N THR A 415 -18.69 17.24 -0.53
CA THR A 415 -19.76 18.13 -0.07
C THR A 415 -20.86 17.28 0.57
N GLU A 416 -21.29 17.64 1.79
CA GLU A 416 -22.43 16.98 2.44
C GLU A 416 -23.73 17.32 1.71
N GLY A 417 -24.59 16.33 1.53
CA GLY A 417 -25.78 16.40 0.67
C GLY A 417 -27.12 16.42 1.38
#